data_AF-A0A2X3DC41-F1
#
_entry.id   AF-A0A2X3DC41-F1
#
_cell.length_a   1.000
_cell.length_b   1.000
_cell.length_c   1.000
_cell.angle_alpha   90.00
_cell.angle_beta   90.00
_cell.angle_gamma   90.00
#
_symmetry.space_group_name_H-M   'P 1'
#
loop_
_entity.id
_entity.type
_entity.pdbx_description
1 polymer ?
#
loop_
_entity_poly.entity_id
_entity_poly.type
_entity_poly.pdbx_seq_one_letter_code
_entity_poly.pdbx_strand_id
1 'polypeptide(L)'
;MVWLLVTMGNIPRPQFIDIAQKGGNIDVLVQALSGVLNSRSLDLLLVVFSNFAVASSFLGVTLGLFDYLADLFGFDDSAMGRFKTALLTFIPPMIGGLVKPDGFLYAIGYAGLAATIWAAIVPALLARASRKRFGSPQFRVWGGTPMIVLILLFGLGNAVVHILSSVNLLPVYQ
;
A
#
# COMPACT_ATOMS: atom_id res chain seq x y z
N MET A 1 -0.05 -15.05 -3.40
CA MET A 1 1.06 -15.88 -3.95
C MET A 1 0.90 -16.19 -5.42
N VAL A 2 -0.27 -16.65 -5.90
CA VAL A 2 -0.51 -16.93 -7.34
C VAL A 2 -0.24 -15.71 -8.23
N TRP A 3 -0.71 -14.53 -7.83
CA TRP A 3 -0.45 -13.28 -8.56
C TRP A 3 1.05 -12.96 -8.72
N LEU A 4 1.82 -13.05 -7.63
CA LEU A 4 3.27 -12.79 -7.66
C LEU A 4 4.02 -13.81 -8.54
N LEU A 5 3.58 -15.08 -8.54
CA LEU A 5 4.15 -16.11 -9.42
C LEU A 5 3.86 -15.82 -10.89
N VAL A 6 2.65 -15.37 -11.22
CA VAL A 6 2.25 -15.07 -12.60
C VAL A 6 2.93 -13.78 -13.12
N THR A 7 3.05 -12.74 -12.29
CA THR A 7 3.66 -11.47 -12.72
C THR A 7 5.18 -11.52 -12.72
N MET A 8 5.81 -12.09 -11.68
CA MET A 8 7.28 -12.20 -11.62
C MET A 8 7.84 -13.40 -12.39
N GLY A 9 7.00 -14.39 -12.74
CA GLY A 9 7.42 -15.55 -13.52
C GLY A 9 7.34 -15.35 -15.04
N ASN A 10 6.45 -14.49 -15.54
CA ASN A 10 6.28 -14.26 -16.98
C ASN A 10 7.03 -13.04 -17.52
N ILE A 11 7.47 -12.10 -16.66
CA ILE A 11 8.26 -10.94 -17.08
C ILE A 11 9.75 -11.31 -17.01
N PRO A 12 10.50 -11.29 -18.14
CA PRO A 12 11.95 -11.49 -18.12
C PRO A 12 12.64 -10.49 -17.20
N ARG A 13 13.58 -10.96 -16.36
CA ARG A 13 14.39 -10.14 -15.43
C ARG A 13 14.95 -8.83 -16.05
N PRO A 14 15.41 -8.79 -17.33
CA PRO A 14 15.88 -7.56 -17.94
C PRO A 14 14.81 -6.48 -18.12
N GLN A 15 13.54 -6.86 -18.33
CA GLN A 15 12.44 -5.89 -18.51
C GLN A 15 12.05 -5.19 -17.20
N PHE A 16 12.36 -5.78 -16.05
CA PHE A 16 12.21 -5.11 -14.75
C PHE A 16 13.14 -3.91 -14.60
N ILE A 17 14.29 -3.91 -15.28
CA ILE A 17 15.23 -2.78 -15.29
C ILE A 17 14.59 -1.60 -16.02
N ASP A 18 13.99 -1.82 -17.19
CA ASP A 18 13.27 -0.77 -17.93
C ASP A 18 12.04 -0.24 -17.17
N ILE A 19 11.31 -1.11 -16.45
CA ILE A 19 10.18 -0.70 -15.60
C ILE A 19 10.67 0.14 -14.41
N ALA A 20 11.78 -0.26 -13.78
CA ALA A 20 12.40 0.49 -12.69
C ALA A 20 12.95 1.84 -13.17
N GLN A 21 13.58 1.90 -14.35
CA GLN A 21 14.08 3.13 -14.96
C GLN A 21 12.97 4.09 -15.37
N LYS A 22 11.79 3.58 -15.75
CA LYS A 22 10.58 4.37 -16.02
C LYS A 22 9.77 4.75 -14.77
N GLY A 23 10.36 4.63 -13.58
CA GLY A 23 9.77 5.10 -12.33
C GLY A 23 8.81 4.11 -11.65
N GLY A 24 8.62 2.90 -12.18
CA GLY A 24 7.83 1.84 -11.53
C GLY A 24 6.34 2.15 -11.36
N ASN A 25 5.79 3.09 -12.14
CA ASN A 25 4.37 3.43 -12.11
C ASN A 25 3.48 2.27 -12.60
N ILE A 26 2.25 2.20 -12.08
CA ILE A 26 1.28 1.14 -12.40
C ILE A 26 1.04 1.02 -13.90
N ASP A 27 0.98 2.14 -14.61
CA ASP A 27 0.71 2.18 -16.04
C ASP A 27 1.81 1.47 -16.85
N VAL A 28 3.07 1.62 -16.43
CA VAL A 28 4.23 0.97 -17.05
C VAL A 28 4.20 -0.55 -16.81
N LEU A 29 3.77 -0.98 -15.62
CA LEU A 29 3.63 -2.40 -15.29
C LEU A 29 2.50 -3.05 -16.11
N VAL A 30 1.35 -2.39 -16.24
CA VAL A 30 0.22 -2.87 -17.05
C VAL A 30 0.65 -2.98 -18.51
N GLN A 31 1.31 -1.96 -19.06
CA GLN A 31 1.78 -1.95 -20.43
C GLN A 31 2.84 -3.03 -20.72
N ALA A 32 3.73 -3.32 -19.76
CA ALA A 32 4.71 -4.39 -19.88
C ALA A 32 4.04 -5.79 -19.88
N LEU A 33 3.04 -6.02 -19.03
CA LEU A 33 2.27 -7.26 -19.02
C LEU A 33 1.47 -7.44 -20.33
N SER A 34 0.86 -6.37 -20.83
CA SER A 34 0.17 -6.34 -22.11
C SER A 34 1.08 -6.72 -23.29
N GLY A 35 2.34 -6.25 -23.29
CA GLY A 35 3.32 -6.56 -24.34
C GLY A 35 3.79 -8.02 -24.38
N VAL A 36 3.68 -8.75 -23.27
CA VAL A 36 4.06 -10.18 -23.18
C VAL A 36 2.94 -11.10 -23.69
N LEU A 37 1.69 -10.61 -23.71
CA LEU A 37 0.53 -11.38 -24.11
C LEU A 37 0.26 -11.20 -25.61
N ASN A 38 0.68 -12.18 -26.41
CA ASN A 38 0.50 -12.24 -27.86
C ASN A 38 -0.98 -12.32 -28.35
N SER A 39 -1.97 -11.92 -27.54
CA SER A 39 -3.39 -11.96 -27.88
C SER A 39 -4.10 -10.66 -27.47
N ARG A 40 -4.65 -9.96 -28.48
CA ARG A 40 -5.38 -8.70 -28.34
C ARG A 40 -6.59 -8.80 -27.40
N SER A 41 -7.21 -9.98 -27.30
CA SER A 41 -8.35 -10.21 -26.39
C SER A 41 -7.92 -10.33 -24.93
N LEU A 42 -6.77 -10.91 -24.65
CA LEU A 42 -6.23 -11.01 -23.29
C LEU A 42 -5.73 -9.67 -22.78
N ASP A 43 -5.11 -8.89 -23.66
CA ASP A 43 -4.70 -7.51 -23.37
C ASP A 43 -5.91 -6.63 -22.98
N LEU A 44 -6.96 -6.64 -23.80
CA LEU A 44 -8.17 -5.85 -23.52
C LEU A 44 -8.85 -6.28 -22.22
N LEU A 45 -8.91 -7.59 -21.94
CA LEU A 45 -9.46 -8.11 -20.69
C LEU A 45 -8.65 -7.68 -19.47
N LEU A 46 -7.31 -7.70 -19.56
CA LEU A 46 -6.44 -7.23 -18.49
C LEU A 46 -6.54 -5.73 -18.26
N VAL A 47 -6.59 -4.92 -19.31
CA VAL A 47 -6.76 -3.46 -19.18
C VAL A 47 -8.09 -3.14 -18.49
N VAL A 48 -9.18 -3.79 -18.91
CA VAL A 48 -10.50 -3.61 -18.30
C VAL A 48 -10.47 -4.07 -16.84
N PHE A 49 -9.94 -5.26 -16.56
CA PHE A 49 -9.82 -5.79 -15.20
C PHE A 49 -8.99 -4.87 -14.30
N SER A 50 -7.82 -4.42 -14.75
CA SER A 50 -6.96 -3.50 -14.00
C SER A 50 -7.67 -2.18 -13.71
N ASN A 51 -8.40 -1.61 -14.69
CA ASN A 51 -9.16 -0.39 -14.46
C ASN A 51 -10.28 -0.59 -13.42
N PHE A 52 -11.02 -1.70 -13.47
CA PHE A 52 -12.05 -2.00 -12.47
C PHE A 52 -11.44 -2.29 -11.09
N ALA A 53 -10.28 -2.97 -11.02
CA ALA A 53 -9.57 -3.23 -9.78
C ALA A 53 -9.07 -1.94 -9.14
N VAL A 54 -8.50 -1.03 -9.92
CA VAL A 54 -8.08 0.30 -9.45
C VAL A 54 -9.29 1.12 -9.00
N ALA A 55 -10.35 1.17 -9.80
CA ALA A 55 -11.56 1.93 -9.47
C ALA A 55 -12.23 1.43 -8.18
N SER A 56 -12.41 0.10 -8.03
CA SER A 56 -13.02 -0.48 -6.83
C SER A 56 -12.16 -0.30 -5.58
N SER A 57 -10.84 -0.46 -5.69
CA SER A 57 -9.91 -0.19 -4.59
C SER A 57 -9.93 1.29 -4.19
N PHE A 58 -9.95 2.19 -5.17
CA PHE A 58 -9.99 3.63 -4.93
C PHE A 58 -11.29 4.03 -4.23
N LEU A 59 -12.44 3.53 -4.67
CA LEU A 59 -13.73 3.79 -4.04
C LEU A 59 -13.76 3.30 -2.58
N GLY A 60 -13.29 2.08 -2.31
CA GLY A 60 -13.26 1.53 -0.96
C GLY A 60 -12.40 2.35 0.01
N VAL A 61 -11.18 2.72 -0.41
CA VAL A 61 -10.28 3.55 0.41
C VAL A 61 -10.84 4.97 0.59
N THR A 62 -11.39 5.55 -0.47
CA THR A 62 -11.95 6.91 -0.45
C THR A 62 -13.14 7.03 0.47
N LEU A 63 -14.05 6.04 0.46
CA LEU A 63 -15.19 6.02 1.38
C LEU A 63 -14.72 5.92 2.84
N GLY A 64 -13.74 5.05 3.13
CA GLY A 64 -13.17 4.96 4.48
C GLY A 64 -12.48 6.25 4.93
N LEU A 65 -11.76 6.93 4.03
CA LEU A 65 -11.13 8.22 4.32
C LEU A 65 -12.18 9.33 4.49
N PHE A 66 -13.23 9.31 3.67
CA PHE A 66 -14.34 10.26 3.75
C PHE A 66 -15.02 10.16 5.12
N ASP A 67 -15.42 8.95 5.54
CA ASP A 67 -16.08 8.73 6.84
C ASP A 67 -15.15 9.12 7.99
N TYR A 68 -13.87 8.73 7.92
CA TYR A 68 -12.87 9.13 8.92
C TYR A 68 -12.71 10.66 9.04
N LEU A 69 -12.68 11.39 7.92
CA LEU A 69 -12.56 12.84 7.94
C LEU A 69 -13.86 13.51 8.41
N ALA A 70 -15.03 12.97 8.05
CA ALA A 70 -16.30 13.45 8.57
C ALA A 70 -16.33 13.38 10.10
N ASP A 71 -15.92 12.23 10.66
CA ASP A 71 -15.84 12.01 12.10
C ASP A 71 -14.78 12.89 12.76
N LEU A 72 -13.59 13.02 12.16
CA LEU A 72 -12.47 13.77 12.72
C LEU A 72 -12.76 15.27 12.82
N PHE A 73 -13.45 15.85 11.83
CA PHE A 73 -13.81 17.26 11.79
C PHE A 73 -15.22 17.54 12.35
N GLY A 74 -15.96 16.49 12.73
CA GLY A 74 -17.33 16.60 13.23
C GLY A 74 -18.28 17.21 12.20
N PHE A 75 -18.09 16.91 10.92
CA PHE A 75 -18.97 17.41 9.86
C PHE A 75 -20.36 16.77 9.97
N ASP A 76 -21.39 17.57 9.70
CA ASP A 76 -22.77 17.12 9.73
C ASP A 76 -23.13 16.29 8.49
N ASP A 77 -24.13 15.40 8.63
CA ASP A 77 -24.66 14.59 7.52
C ASP A 77 -25.42 15.40 6.46
N SER A 78 -25.41 16.73 6.54
CA SER A 78 -26.03 17.58 5.53
C SER A 78 -25.29 17.49 4.19
N ALA A 79 -26.00 17.81 3.10
CA ALA A 79 -25.40 17.85 1.77
C ALA A 79 -24.18 18.79 1.71
N MET A 80 -24.19 19.86 2.51
CA MET A 80 -23.07 20.81 2.60
C MET A 80 -21.90 20.24 3.43
N GLY A 81 -22.16 19.55 4.54
CA GLY A 81 -21.15 18.88 5.34
C GLY A 81 -20.43 17.79 4.55
N ARG A 82 -21.19 16.92 3.88
CA ARG A 82 -20.65 15.88 2.99
C ARG A 82 -19.87 16.44 1.81
N PHE A 83 -20.30 17.57 1.23
CA PHE A 83 -19.55 18.22 0.16
C PHE A 83 -18.19 18.74 0.65
N LYS A 84 -18.11 19.32 1.86
CA LYS A 84 -16.84 19.74 2.47
C LYS A 84 -15.91 18.56 2.72
N THR A 85 -16.44 17.45 3.25
CA THR A 85 -15.67 16.21 3.44
C THR A 85 -15.16 15.67 2.10
N ALA A 86 -15.99 15.68 1.05
CA ALA A 86 -15.59 15.24 -0.29
C ALA A 86 -14.45 16.10 -0.83
N LEU A 87 -14.56 17.43 -0.75
CA LEU A 87 -13.49 18.33 -1.16
C LEU A 87 -12.18 18.03 -0.43
N LEU A 88 -12.23 17.85 0.90
CA LEU A 88 -11.03 17.53 1.68
C LEU A 88 -10.46 16.15 1.36
N THR A 89 -11.31 15.19 0.96
CA THR A 89 -10.89 13.84 0.60
C THR A 89 -10.22 13.80 -0.77
N PHE A 90 -10.72 14.56 -1.75
CA PHE A 90 -10.25 14.50 -3.14
C PHE A 90 -9.24 15.58 -3.53
N ILE A 91 -9.35 16.80 -3.00
CA ILE A 91 -8.49 17.92 -3.41
C ILE A 91 -7.02 17.69 -3.07
N PRO A 92 -6.64 17.29 -1.84
CA PRO A 92 -5.24 17.12 -1.50
C PRO A 92 -4.54 16.03 -2.34
N PRO A 93 -5.13 14.82 -2.54
CA PRO A 93 -4.56 13.83 -3.46
C PRO A 93 -4.47 14.33 -4.91
N MET A 94 -5.50 15.06 -5.39
CA MET A 94 -5.52 15.60 -6.75
C MET A 94 -4.42 16.64 -6.98
N ILE A 95 -4.23 17.58 -6.05
CA ILE A 95 -3.13 18.55 -6.11
C ILE A 95 -1.78 17.83 -6.04
N GLY A 96 -1.64 16.83 -5.16
CA GLY A 96 -0.43 16.01 -5.06
C GLY A 96 -0.05 15.35 -6.38
N GLY A 97 -1.04 14.76 -7.07
CA GLY A 97 -0.85 14.14 -8.40
C GLY A 97 -0.50 15.14 -9.51
N LEU A 98 -1.08 16.35 -9.48
CA LEU A 98 -0.76 17.41 -10.45
C LEU A 98 0.63 18.01 -10.25
N VAL A 99 1.07 18.16 -9.00
CA VAL A 99 2.37 18.77 -8.66
C VAL A 99 3.53 17.78 -8.84
N LYS A 100 3.31 16.49 -8.56
CA LYS A 100 4.31 15.43 -8.76
C LYS A 100 3.70 14.20 -9.44
N PRO A 101 3.79 14.11 -10.78
CA PRO A 101 3.30 12.95 -11.53
C PRO A 101 3.94 11.62 -11.09
N ASP A 102 5.22 11.63 -10.73
CA ASP A 102 5.94 10.46 -10.20
C ASP A 102 5.82 10.31 -8.66
N GLY A 103 4.93 11.08 -8.04
CA GLY A 103 4.73 11.09 -6.59
C GLY A 103 4.10 9.81 -6.05
N PHE A 104 3.49 8.99 -6.91
CA PHE A 104 2.80 7.76 -6.50
C PHE A 104 3.72 6.78 -5.77
N LEU A 105 4.92 6.52 -6.31
CA LEU A 105 5.87 5.59 -5.70
C LEU A 105 6.34 6.05 -4.31
N TYR A 106 6.56 7.36 -4.15
CA TYR A 106 6.88 7.94 -2.85
C TYR A 106 5.70 7.84 -1.88
N ALA A 107 4.49 8.17 -2.34
CA ALA A 107 3.28 8.12 -1.54
C ALA A 107 2.96 6.70 -1.04
N ILE A 108 3.04 5.69 -1.92
CA ILE A 108 2.81 4.29 -1.53
C ILE A 108 3.91 3.77 -0.60
N GLY A 109 5.14 4.28 -0.76
CA GLY A 109 6.24 4.00 0.16
C GLY A 109 5.97 4.48 1.59
N TYR A 110 5.61 5.76 1.74
CA TYR A 110 5.23 6.32 3.04
C TYR A 110 3.96 5.68 3.62
N ALA A 111 2.98 5.34 2.78
CA ALA A 111 1.81 4.59 3.23
C ALA A 111 2.19 3.20 3.78
N GLY A 112 3.15 2.52 3.14
CA GLY A 112 3.70 1.25 3.62
C GLY A 112 4.42 1.36 4.98
N LEU A 113 5.14 2.47 5.21
CA LEU A 113 5.71 2.79 6.53
C LEU A 113 4.63 2.96 7.60
N ALA A 114 3.61 3.76 7.32
CA ALA A 114 2.50 3.97 8.23
C ALA A 114 1.75 2.64 8.52
N ALA A 115 1.54 1.83 7.49
CA ALA A 115 0.96 0.49 7.63
C ALA A 115 1.84 -0.42 8.50
N THR A 116 3.17 -0.34 8.40
CA THR A 116 4.08 -1.12 9.25
C THR A 116 3.92 -0.76 10.73
N ILE A 117 3.77 0.53 11.04
CA ILE A 117 3.54 0.99 12.41
C ILE A 117 2.20 0.43 12.93
N TRP A 118 1.12 0.62 12.18
CA TRP A 118 -0.23 0.25 12.62
C TRP A 118 -0.54 -1.24 12.58
N ALA A 119 0.00 -1.98 11.60
CA ALA A 119 -0.32 -3.39 11.39
C ALA A 119 0.70 -4.35 12.01
N ALA A 120 1.97 -3.94 12.20
CA ALA A 120 2.99 -4.80 12.80
C ALA A 120 3.35 -4.37 14.22
N ILE A 121 3.70 -3.09 14.42
CA ILE A 121 4.25 -2.62 15.70
C ILE A 121 3.15 -2.47 16.76
N VAL A 122 2.09 -1.72 16.46
CA VAL A 122 0.98 -1.46 17.40
C VAL A 122 0.33 -2.75 17.90
N PRO A 123 -0.04 -3.74 17.06
CA PRO A 123 -0.69 -4.97 17.53
C PRO A 123 0.24 -5.83 18.38
N ALA A 124 1.54 -5.87 18.05
CA ALA A 124 2.55 -6.57 18.85
C ALA A 124 2.70 -5.95 20.25
N LEU A 125 2.71 -4.62 20.34
CA LEU A 125 2.74 -3.90 21.62
C LEU A 125 1.44 -4.06 22.41
N LEU A 126 0.27 -3.98 21.75
CA LEU A 126 -1.04 -4.21 22.37
C LEU A 126 -1.16 -5.64 22.92
N ALA A 127 -0.68 -6.64 22.18
CA ALA A 127 -0.64 -8.03 22.64
C ALA A 127 0.24 -8.17 23.90
N ARG A 128 1.38 -7.49 23.95
CA ARG A 128 2.26 -7.48 25.14
C ARG A 128 1.62 -6.76 26.33
N ALA A 129 1.00 -5.61 26.09
CA ALA A 129 0.34 -4.80 27.12
C ALA A 129 -0.89 -5.52 27.70
N SER A 130 -1.71 -6.13 26.83
CA SER A 130 -2.87 -6.93 27.22
C SER A 130 -2.48 -8.11 28.12
N ARG A 131 -1.42 -8.85 27.75
CA ARG A 131 -0.89 -9.96 28.57
C ARG A 131 -0.41 -9.53 29.96
N LYS A 132 0.17 -8.33 30.07
CA LYS A 132 0.59 -7.77 31.36
C LYS A 132 -0.59 -7.34 32.22
N ARG A 133 -1.65 -6.80 31.61
CA ARG A 133 -2.79 -6.20 32.32
C ARG A 133 -3.90 -7.19 32.68
N PHE A 134 -4.17 -8.17 31.82
CA PHE A 134 -5.30 -9.10 31.97
C PHE A 134 -4.89 -10.56 32.15
N GLY A 135 -3.58 -10.83 32.26
CA GLY A 135 -3.06 -12.19 32.30
C GLY A 135 -3.02 -12.86 30.93
N SER A 136 -2.58 -14.12 30.88
CA SER A 136 -2.45 -14.86 29.63
C SER A 136 -3.79 -15.50 29.21
N PRO A 137 -4.30 -15.26 27.99
CA PRO A 137 -5.48 -15.97 27.48
C PRO A 137 -5.21 -17.48 27.30
N GLN A 138 -6.28 -18.29 27.34
CA GLN A 138 -6.23 -19.75 27.09
C GLN A 138 -5.80 -20.09 25.65
N PHE A 139 -6.13 -19.24 24.67
CA PHE A 139 -5.66 -19.39 23.30
C PHE A 139 -4.39 -18.56 23.06
N ARG A 140 -3.29 -19.21 22.70
CA ARG A 140 -2.03 -18.58 22.32
C ARG A 140 -1.69 -18.95 20.88
N VAL A 141 -1.29 -17.95 20.10
CA VAL A 141 -0.57 -18.19 18.85
C VAL A 141 0.74 -18.90 19.19
N TRP A 142 1.08 -19.94 18.44
CA TRP A 142 2.29 -20.72 18.62
C TRP A 142 3.52 -19.79 18.58
N GLY A 143 4.35 -19.79 19.63
CA GLY A 143 5.55 -18.94 19.71
C GLY A 143 5.53 -17.81 20.76
N GLY A 144 4.42 -17.57 21.47
CA GLY A 144 4.44 -16.83 22.75
C GLY A 144 5.03 -15.41 22.71
N THR A 145 6.02 -15.11 23.57
CA THR A 145 6.75 -13.82 23.62
C THR A 145 7.82 -13.70 22.52
N PRO A 146 8.59 -14.76 22.17
CA PRO A 146 9.52 -14.71 21.05
C PRO A 146 8.89 -14.28 19.71
N MET A 147 7.67 -14.74 19.41
CA MET A 147 6.97 -14.33 18.19
C MET A 147 6.64 -12.83 18.16
N ILE A 148 6.30 -12.23 19.31
CA ILE A 148 6.08 -10.77 19.40
C ILE A 148 7.39 -10.02 19.10
N VAL A 149 8.51 -10.48 19.66
CA VAL A 149 9.82 -9.88 19.41
C VAL A 149 10.21 -10.00 17.93
N LEU A 150 9.96 -11.15 17.31
CA LEU A 150 10.23 -11.37 15.88
C LEU A 150 9.41 -10.42 15.00
N ILE A 151 8.11 -10.24 15.27
CA ILE A 151 7.26 -9.29 14.53
C ILE A 151 7.76 -7.86 14.69
N LEU A 152 8.18 -7.48 15.91
CA LEU A 152 8.75 -6.14 16.15
C LEU A 152 10.07 -5.94 15.41
N LEU A 153 10.97 -6.93 15.42
CA LEU A 153 12.22 -6.88 14.66
C LEU A 153 11.97 -6.82 13.16
N PHE A 154 10.98 -7.57 12.65
CA PHE A 154 10.59 -7.53 11.25
C PHE A 154 10.03 -6.16 10.86
N GLY A 155 9.12 -5.60 11.66
CA GLY A 155 8.56 -4.26 11.44
C GLY A 155 9.63 -3.17 11.50
N LEU A 156 10.53 -3.23 12.48
CA LEU A 156 11.66 -2.32 12.58
C LEU A 156 12.61 -2.47 11.40
N GLY A 157 12.91 -3.70 10.98
CA GLY A 157 13.71 -4.00 9.80
C GLY A 157 13.11 -3.39 8.54
N ASN A 158 11.80 -3.55 8.32
CA ASN A 158 11.10 -2.92 7.19
C ASN A 158 11.20 -1.39 7.24
N ALA A 159 11.00 -0.78 8.40
CA ALA A 159 11.13 0.67 8.54
C ALA A 159 12.55 1.15 8.24
N VAL A 160 13.57 0.45 8.75
CA VAL A 160 14.99 0.75 8.52
C VAL A 160 15.36 0.59 7.06
N VAL A 161 14.96 -0.51 6.41
CA VAL A 161 15.20 -0.75 4.97
C VAL A 161 14.52 0.33 4.13
N HIS A 162 13.30 0.70 4.46
CA HIS A 162 12.60 1.75 3.74
C HIS A 162 13.30 3.11 3.87
N ILE A 163 13.71 3.50 5.08
CA ILE A 163 14.46 4.74 5.32
C ILE A 163 15.81 4.71 4.59
N LEU A 164 16.55 3.61 4.67
CA LEU A 164 17.82 3.43 3.94
C LEU A 164 17.63 3.51 2.43
N SER A 165 16.53 2.97 1.91
CA SER A 165 16.14 3.10 0.51
C SER A 165 15.78 4.53 0.14
N SER A 166 15.07 5.27 1.00
CA SER A 166 14.72 6.68 0.78
C SER A 166 15.95 7.61 0.79
N VAL A 167 17.04 7.21 1.45
CA VAL A 167 18.30 7.97 1.54
C VAL A 167 19.32 7.52 0.47
N ASN A 168 18.94 6.68 -0.50
CA ASN A 168 19.84 6.14 -1.56
C ASN A 168 21.08 5.39 -1.03
N LEU A 169 21.05 4.88 0.21
CA LEU A 169 22.18 4.17 0.83
C LEU A 169 22.21 2.68 0.48
N LEU A 170 21.14 2.15 -0.09
CA LEU A 170 21.09 0.78 -0.59
C LEU A 170 21.44 0.75 -2.09
N PRO A 171 22.29 -0.19 -2.54
CA PRO A 171 22.59 -0.35 -3.95
C PRO A 171 21.29 -0.70 -4.68
N VAL A 172 20.78 0.26 -5.43
CA VAL A 172 19.71 0.02 -6.40
C VAL A 172 20.37 -0.75 -7.55
N TYR A 173 19.82 -1.92 -7.88
CA TYR A 173 20.30 -2.68 -9.03
C TYR A 173 20.06 -1.82 -10.28
N GLN A 174 21.13 -1.31 -10.87
CA GLN A 174 21.13 -0.61 -12.16
C GLN A 174 21.17 -1.61 -13.31
#